data_AF-A0A6C0PB77-F1
#
_entry.id   AF-A0A6C0PB77-F1
#
_cell.length_a   1.000
_cell.length_b   1.000
_cell.length_c   1.000
_cell.angle_alpha   90.00
_cell.angle_beta   90.00
_cell.angle_gamma   90.00
#
_symmetry.space_group_name_H-M   'P 1'
#
loop_
_entity.id
_entity.type
_entity.pdbx_description
1 polymer ?
#
loop_
_entity_poly.entity_id
_entity_poly.type
_entity_poly.pdbx_seq_one_letter_code
_entity_poly.pdbx_strand_id
1 'polypeptide(L)'
;MGVLEPMIKSYYHESQKDGNRPMRGKLHPSTIGMCDRRIVFDMIMVPKEANDAQLMRIFDNGHGMHHRYEKMFEDMGILVQAEMRIELENISGHTDAWVKIRSFANPHGEDYLVELKSAFSKSFEWMVKNNLPKKEHRAQLTFYMHLTGIKKGIIFVENKDTQEVWEYELEYDPALGQQLMNKAHRLIEMAQQRRLPAIEKGYTPSNYKCAQCPYNIYCHAGATRQDGAVRYPIPFNMGSEIYQDVLRIIAAIQQGDPIPDVLEGSTNGDLVREVTRKNELVTQYTQRWNMECS
;
A
#
# COMPACT_ATOMS: atom_id res chain seq x y z
N MET A 1 -32.12 -9.38 -1.78
CA MET A 1 -30.92 -9.43 -0.93
C MET A 1 -30.09 -10.60 -1.41
N GLY A 2 -28.83 -10.40 -1.82
CA GLY A 2 -27.99 -11.49 -2.31
C GLY A 2 -27.64 -12.46 -1.17
N VAL A 3 -27.63 -13.76 -1.45
CA VAL A 3 -27.30 -14.79 -0.44
C VAL A 3 -25.79 -14.85 -0.20
N LEU A 4 -25.00 -14.85 -1.26
CA LEU A 4 -23.54 -15.04 -1.18
C LEU A 4 -22.78 -13.74 -0.90
N GLU A 5 -23.31 -12.58 -1.31
CA GLU A 5 -22.61 -11.31 -1.18
C GLU A 5 -22.24 -10.97 0.29
N PRO A 6 -23.13 -11.10 1.29
CA PRO A 6 -22.77 -10.88 2.69
C PRO A 6 -21.75 -11.90 3.22
N MET A 7 -21.80 -13.15 2.74
CA MET A 7 -20.85 -14.20 3.12
C MET A 7 -19.45 -13.88 2.58
N ILE A 8 -19.35 -13.46 1.32
CA ILE A 8 -18.08 -13.04 0.69
C ILE A 8 -17.52 -11.79 1.38
N LYS A 9 -18.38 -10.83 1.73
CA LYS A 9 -17.97 -9.64 2.51
C LYS A 9 -17.37 -10.05 3.86
N SER A 10 -18.01 -10.98 4.56
CA SER A 10 -17.52 -11.49 5.85
C SER A 10 -16.20 -12.25 5.69
N TYR A 11 -16.09 -13.10 4.66
CA TYR A 11 -14.86 -13.83 4.35
C TYR A 11 -13.65 -12.90 4.17
N TYR A 12 -13.77 -11.87 3.32
CA TYR A 12 -12.66 -10.92 3.11
C TYR A 12 -12.36 -10.04 4.33
N HIS A 13 -13.33 -9.80 5.21
CA HIS A 13 -13.07 -9.10 6.46
C HIS A 13 -12.25 -9.98 7.42
N GLU A 14 -12.64 -11.24 7.59
CA GLU A 14 -11.93 -12.18 8.45
C GLU A 14 -10.53 -12.52 7.89
N SER A 15 -10.39 -12.78 6.59
CA SER A 15 -9.10 -13.16 6.00
C SER A 15 -8.03 -12.08 6.11
N GLN A 16 -8.42 -10.81 6.25
CA GLN A 16 -7.47 -9.72 6.48
C GLN A 16 -6.79 -9.81 7.85
N LYS A 17 -7.45 -10.44 8.83
CA LYS A 17 -6.87 -10.69 10.16
C LYS A 17 -5.73 -11.68 10.08
N ASP A 18 -5.68 -12.57 9.09
CA ASP A 18 -4.61 -13.57 8.93
C ASP A 18 -3.35 -13.02 8.24
N GLY A 19 -3.36 -11.74 7.85
CA GLY A 19 -2.22 -11.08 7.22
C GLY A 19 -0.98 -11.10 8.11
N ASN A 20 0.11 -11.67 7.60
CA ASN A 20 1.39 -11.78 8.31
C ASN A 20 2.47 -10.85 7.75
N ARG A 21 2.12 -9.95 6.81
CA ARG A 21 3.09 -9.09 6.14
C ARG A 21 3.65 -8.08 7.14
N PRO A 22 4.97 -8.07 7.40
CA PRO A 22 5.57 -7.07 8.29
C PRO A 22 5.38 -5.66 7.73
N MET A 23 4.92 -4.75 8.57
CA MET A 23 4.69 -3.34 8.23
C MET A 23 5.48 -2.41 9.14
N ARG A 24 5.51 -2.71 10.45
CA ARG A 24 6.13 -1.84 11.45
C ARG A 24 7.61 -1.63 11.16
N GLY A 25 8.01 -0.37 11.01
CA GLY A 25 9.39 0.03 10.74
C GLY A 25 9.97 -0.48 9.42
N LYS A 26 9.13 -0.96 8.48
CA LYS A 26 9.56 -1.50 7.20
C LYS A 26 9.00 -0.69 6.03
N LEU A 27 9.90 -0.11 5.23
CA LEU A 27 9.56 0.52 3.97
C LEU A 27 9.42 -0.56 2.88
N HIS A 28 8.27 -0.55 2.22
CA HIS A 28 8.01 -1.42 1.07
C HIS A 28 8.35 -0.68 -0.23
N PRO A 29 9.27 -1.16 -1.07
CA PRO A 29 9.65 -0.50 -2.34
C PRO A 29 8.46 -0.17 -3.24
N SER A 30 7.41 -1.01 -3.24
CA SER A 30 6.17 -0.75 -3.99
C SER A 30 5.41 0.52 -3.58
N THR A 31 5.74 1.07 -2.41
CA THR A 31 5.14 2.31 -1.91
C THR A 31 6.00 3.55 -2.17
N ILE A 32 7.24 3.41 -2.65
CA ILE A 32 8.21 4.52 -2.72
C ILE A 32 7.74 5.70 -3.60
N GLY A 33 6.92 5.42 -4.60
CA GLY A 33 6.30 6.43 -5.47
C GLY A 33 5.07 7.11 -4.88
N MET A 34 4.57 6.68 -3.72
CA MET A 34 3.38 7.23 -3.07
C MET A 34 3.71 8.48 -2.23
N CYS A 35 2.67 9.07 -1.65
CA CYS A 35 2.78 10.20 -0.73
C CYS A 35 3.66 9.85 0.48
N ASP A 36 4.57 10.75 0.82
CA ASP A 36 5.54 10.56 1.90
C ASP A 36 4.86 10.29 3.25
N ARG A 37 3.81 11.05 3.59
CA ARG A 37 3.07 10.83 4.86
C ARG A 37 2.41 9.45 4.88
N ARG A 38 1.90 8.95 3.75
CA ARG A 38 1.30 7.60 3.68
C ARG A 38 2.33 6.52 3.99
N ILE A 39 3.52 6.62 3.39
CA ILE A 39 4.61 5.65 3.61
C ILE A 39 5.00 5.65 5.10
N VAL A 40 5.14 6.81 5.73
CA VAL A 40 5.44 6.91 7.17
C VAL A 40 4.30 6.34 8.01
N PHE A 41 3.04 6.66 7.70
CA PHE A 41 1.88 6.11 8.41
C PHE A 41 1.82 4.58 8.35
N ASP A 42 2.12 3.98 7.19
CA ASP A 42 2.22 2.53 7.05
C ASP A 42 3.34 1.96 7.95
N MET A 43 4.51 2.62 8.03
CA MET A 43 5.64 2.17 8.86
C MET A 43 5.39 2.33 10.38
N ILE A 44 4.68 3.37 10.82
CA ILE A 44 4.41 3.60 12.25
C ILE A 44 3.07 3.01 12.72
N MET A 45 2.35 2.34 11.81
CA MET A 45 1.12 1.60 12.09
C MET A 45 0.04 2.46 12.77
N VAL A 46 -0.31 3.62 12.20
CA VAL A 46 -1.48 4.35 12.71
C VAL A 46 -2.78 3.61 12.38
N PRO A 47 -3.82 3.69 13.24
CA PRO A 47 -5.11 3.07 12.98
C PRO A 47 -5.72 3.49 11.64
N LYS A 48 -6.27 2.54 10.90
CA LYS A 48 -7.09 2.78 9.69
C LYS A 48 -8.16 1.70 9.59
N GLU A 49 -9.22 1.97 8.84
CA GLU A 49 -10.20 0.94 8.51
C GLU A 49 -9.55 -0.21 7.73
N ALA A 50 -10.07 -1.42 7.93
CA ALA A 50 -9.76 -2.56 7.07
C ALA A 50 -10.19 -2.25 5.63
N ASN A 51 -9.54 -2.87 4.66
CA ASN A 51 -9.94 -2.70 3.27
C ASN A 51 -11.35 -3.26 3.07
N ASP A 52 -12.16 -2.57 2.27
CA ASP A 52 -13.47 -3.10 1.92
C ASP A 52 -13.34 -4.37 1.05
N ALA A 53 -14.39 -5.19 1.04
CA ALA A 53 -14.38 -6.45 0.30
C ALA A 53 -14.25 -6.27 -1.22
N GLN A 54 -14.62 -5.11 -1.78
CA GLN A 54 -14.45 -4.84 -3.21
C GLN A 54 -12.98 -4.63 -3.55
N LEU A 55 -12.26 -3.86 -2.75
CA LEU A 55 -10.82 -3.66 -2.87
C LEU A 55 -10.07 -4.98 -2.70
N MET A 56 -10.49 -5.83 -1.76
CA MET A 56 -9.90 -7.16 -1.60
C MET A 56 -10.09 -8.04 -2.84
N ARG A 57 -11.27 -8.04 -3.47
CA ARG A 57 -11.48 -8.73 -4.76
C ARG A 57 -10.63 -8.17 -5.89
N ILE A 58 -10.43 -6.85 -5.91
CA ILE A 58 -9.55 -6.20 -6.90
C ILE A 58 -8.10 -6.69 -6.73
N PHE A 59 -7.63 -6.82 -5.50
CA PHE A 59 -6.31 -7.39 -5.21
C PHE A 59 -6.24 -8.85 -5.60
N ASP A 60 -7.24 -9.67 -5.24
CA ASP A 60 -7.31 -11.10 -5.58
C ASP A 60 -7.20 -11.34 -7.09
N ASN A 61 -7.96 -10.58 -7.90
CA ASN A 61 -7.85 -10.61 -9.36
C ASN A 61 -6.46 -10.18 -9.86
N GLY A 62 -5.80 -9.25 -9.16
CA GLY A 62 -4.42 -8.86 -9.43
C GLY A 62 -3.44 -10.01 -9.20
N HIS A 63 -3.52 -10.70 -8.06
CA HIS A 63 -2.67 -11.86 -7.76
C HIS A 63 -2.88 -12.99 -8.79
N GLY A 64 -4.13 -13.27 -9.17
CA GLY A 64 -4.43 -14.26 -10.22
C GLY A 64 -3.82 -13.89 -11.58
N MET A 65 -3.77 -12.59 -11.91
CA MET A 65 -3.09 -12.11 -13.11
C MET A 65 -1.57 -12.33 -13.02
N HIS A 66 -0.94 -12.02 -11.88
CA HIS A 66 0.49 -12.21 -11.69
C HIS A 66 0.88 -13.68 -11.87
N HIS A 67 0.19 -14.60 -11.18
CA HIS A 67 0.43 -16.04 -11.30
C HIS A 67 0.32 -16.54 -12.75
N ARG A 68 -0.64 -16.01 -13.54
CA ARG A 68 -0.80 -16.41 -14.95
C ARG A 68 0.40 -15.99 -15.81
N TYR A 69 0.92 -14.78 -15.62
CA TYR A 69 2.07 -14.32 -16.40
C TYR A 69 3.39 -14.94 -15.93
N GLU A 70 3.58 -15.13 -14.63
CA GLU A 70 4.73 -15.87 -14.10
C GLU A 70 4.80 -17.28 -14.69
N LYS A 71 3.67 -18.01 -14.68
CA LYS A 71 3.57 -19.32 -15.33
C LYS A 71 3.87 -19.24 -16.83
N MET A 72 3.39 -18.22 -17.53
CA MET A 72 3.67 -18.03 -18.94
C MET A 72 5.16 -17.80 -19.21
N PHE A 73 5.83 -16.99 -18.39
CA PHE A 73 7.27 -16.75 -18.48
C PHE A 73 8.09 -18.02 -18.19
N GLU A 74 7.63 -18.85 -17.26
CA GLU A 74 8.21 -20.16 -16.98
C GLU A 74 8.06 -21.10 -18.18
N ASP A 75 6.85 -21.24 -18.73
CA ASP A 75 6.55 -22.10 -19.88
C ASP A 75 7.33 -21.65 -21.14
N MET A 76 7.62 -20.35 -21.27
CA MET A 76 8.49 -19.79 -22.32
C MET A 76 9.99 -20.04 -22.09
N GLY A 77 10.39 -20.49 -20.90
CA GLY A 77 11.80 -20.69 -20.52
C GLY A 77 12.58 -19.39 -20.33
N ILE A 78 11.89 -18.27 -20.07
CA ILE A 78 12.52 -16.95 -19.84
C ILE A 78 12.52 -16.53 -18.37
N LEU A 79 11.68 -17.14 -17.52
CA LEU A 79 11.65 -16.82 -16.10
C LEU A 79 12.94 -17.29 -15.41
N VAL A 80 13.64 -16.36 -14.78
CA VAL A 80 14.79 -16.67 -13.90
C VAL A 80 14.29 -16.89 -12.48
N GLN A 81 13.43 -16.00 -11.99
CA GLN A 81 12.87 -16.07 -10.64
C GLN A 81 11.54 -15.30 -10.58
N ALA A 82 10.49 -15.94 -10.07
CA ALA A 82 9.27 -15.26 -9.64
C ALA A 82 9.46 -14.70 -8.22
N GLU A 83 8.82 -13.57 -7.92
CA GLU A 83 8.75 -12.98 -6.57
C GLU A 83 10.12 -12.80 -5.87
N MET A 84 11.12 -12.23 -6.57
CA MET A 84 12.44 -12.01 -5.98
C MET A 84 12.35 -11.13 -4.72
N ARG A 85 12.68 -11.76 -3.58
CA ARG A 85 12.68 -11.11 -2.27
C ARG A 85 13.91 -10.21 -2.11
N ILE A 86 13.66 -8.99 -1.66
CA ILE A 86 14.69 -7.99 -1.36
C ILE A 86 14.56 -7.60 0.11
N GLU A 87 15.64 -7.75 0.87
CA GLU A 87 15.76 -7.31 2.25
C GLU A 87 17.06 -6.53 2.41
N LEU A 88 16.92 -5.26 2.80
CA LEU A 88 18.04 -4.36 3.09
C LEU A 88 17.66 -3.49 4.28
N GLU A 89 18.20 -3.79 5.46
CA GLU A 89 17.90 -3.06 6.71
C GLU A 89 16.37 -2.94 6.97
N ASN A 90 15.83 -1.72 6.92
CA ASN A 90 14.42 -1.40 7.09
C ASN A 90 13.62 -1.42 5.76
N ILE A 91 14.21 -1.89 4.66
CA ILE A 91 13.57 -2.03 3.36
C ILE A 91 13.29 -3.51 3.08
N SER A 92 12.04 -3.84 2.75
CA SER A 92 11.60 -5.21 2.48
C SER A 92 10.58 -5.22 1.35
N GLY A 93 10.72 -6.11 0.37
CA GLY A 93 9.78 -6.20 -0.74
C GLY A 93 10.03 -7.39 -1.67
N HIS A 94 9.17 -7.49 -2.68
CA HIS A 94 9.23 -8.49 -3.73
C HIS A 94 9.00 -7.82 -5.08
N THR A 95 9.85 -8.10 -6.06
CA THR A 95 9.58 -7.79 -7.48
C THR A 95 8.65 -8.86 -8.05
N ASP A 96 7.83 -8.57 -9.06
CA ASP A 96 6.93 -9.58 -9.61
C ASP A 96 7.71 -10.70 -10.34
N ALA A 97 8.59 -10.34 -11.29
CA ALA A 97 9.42 -11.33 -11.97
C ALA A 97 10.79 -10.80 -12.37
N TRP A 98 11.77 -11.70 -12.39
CA TRP A 98 13.05 -11.53 -13.09
C TRP A 98 13.08 -12.49 -14.26
N VAL A 99 13.24 -11.95 -15.47
CA VAL A 99 13.30 -12.72 -16.72
C VAL A 99 14.63 -12.50 -17.45
N LYS A 100 15.00 -13.47 -18.28
CA LYS A 100 16.16 -13.44 -19.17
C LYS A 100 15.71 -13.55 -20.62
N ILE A 101 15.79 -12.45 -21.35
CA ILE A 101 15.29 -12.37 -22.74
C ILE A 101 16.48 -12.50 -23.69
N ARG A 102 16.44 -13.49 -24.58
CA ARG A 102 17.45 -13.69 -25.63
C ARG A 102 17.03 -12.99 -26.91
N SER A 103 18.01 -12.40 -27.60
CA SER A 103 17.79 -11.78 -28.91
C SER A 103 18.93 -12.13 -29.87
N PHE A 104 18.78 -11.80 -31.15
CA PHE A 104 19.88 -11.95 -32.11
C PHE A 104 21.11 -11.12 -31.73
N ALA A 105 20.91 -9.94 -31.15
CA ALA A 105 21.99 -9.07 -30.67
C ALA A 105 22.60 -9.55 -29.36
N ASN A 106 21.82 -10.21 -28.49
CA ASN A 106 22.27 -10.80 -27.22
C ASN A 106 21.85 -12.27 -27.10
N PRO A 107 22.57 -13.21 -27.74
CA PRO A 107 22.22 -14.63 -27.73
C PRO A 107 22.29 -15.28 -26.35
N HIS A 108 23.14 -14.74 -25.47
CA HIS A 108 23.28 -15.20 -24.07
C HIS A 108 22.18 -14.67 -23.14
N GLY A 109 21.35 -13.74 -23.62
CA GLY A 109 20.22 -13.17 -22.91
C GLY A 109 20.59 -11.98 -22.03
N GLU A 110 19.63 -11.07 -21.88
CA GLU A 110 19.71 -9.90 -21.02
C GLU A 110 18.71 -10.04 -19.87
N ASP A 111 19.13 -9.58 -18.69
CA ASP A 111 18.34 -9.64 -17.45
C ASP A 111 17.40 -8.44 -17.34
N TYR A 112 16.12 -8.73 -17.12
CA TYR A 112 15.05 -7.74 -16.96
C TYR A 112 14.27 -7.99 -15.67
N LEU A 113 14.03 -6.92 -14.91
CA LEU A 113 12.98 -6.92 -13.89
C LEU A 113 11.64 -6.57 -14.55
N VAL A 114 10.61 -7.38 -14.31
CA VAL A 114 9.25 -7.14 -14.81
C VAL A 114 8.37 -6.72 -13.64
N GLU A 115 7.71 -5.58 -13.80
CA GLU A 115 6.66 -5.09 -12.92
C GLU A 115 5.31 -5.29 -13.61
N LEU A 116 4.54 -6.25 -13.11
CA LEU A 116 3.21 -6.61 -13.63
C LEU A 116 2.17 -5.66 -13.05
N LYS A 117 1.33 -5.09 -13.91
CA LYS A 117 0.23 -4.20 -13.52
C LYS A 117 -1.04 -4.52 -14.26
N SER A 118 -2.16 -4.33 -13.59
CA SER A 118 -3.47 -4.33 -14.24
C SER A 118 -4.13 -2.96 -14.12
N ALA A 119 -4.75 -2.50 -15.19
CA ALA A 119 -5.39 -1.19 -15.26
C ALA A 119 -6.76 -1.27 -15.91
N PHE A 120 -7.72 -0.45 -15.46
CA PHE A 120 -8.98 -0.24 -16.19
C PHE A 120 -8.72 0.53 -17.49
N SER A 121 -9.59 0.38 -18.49
CA SER A 121 -9.42 0.93 -19.84
C SER A 121 -9.00 2.39 -19.86
N LYS A 122 -9.67 3.26 -19.08
CA LYS A 122 -9.31 4.69 -19.02
C LYS A 122 -7.84 4.94 -18.68
N SER A 123 -7.30 4.19 -17.72
CA SER A 123 -5.89 4.33 -17.32
C SER A 123 -4.95 3.65 -18.30
N PHE A 124 -5.36 2.52 -18.88
CA PHE A 124 -4.59 1.77 -19.86
C PHE A 124 -4.42 2.58 -21.15
N GLU A 125 -5.53 3.04 -21.73
CA GLU A 125 -5.56 3.88 -22.94
C GLU A 125 -4.72 5.15 -22.77
N TRP A 126 -4.74 5.77 -21.58
CA TRP A 126 -3.88 6.92 -21.30
C TRP A 126 -2.40 6.54 -21.37
N MET A 127 -1.99 5.40 -20.79
CA MET A 127 -0.58 4.96 -20.83
C MET A 127 -0.14 4.63 -22.25
N VAL A 128 -0.97 3.90 -23.01
CA VAL A 128 -0.72 3.58 -24.42
C VAL A 128 -0.61 4.84 -25.26
N LYS A 129 -1.59 5.75 -25.17
CA LYS A 129 -1.63 6.98 -25.98
C LYS A 129 -0.45 7.90 -25.73
N ASN A 130 0.02 7.99 -24.48
CA ASN A 130 1.14 8.86 -24.13
C ASN A 130 2.49 8.14 -24.16
N ASN A 131 2.50 6.82 -24.36
CA ASN A 131 3.65 5.95 -24.19
C ASN A 131 4.43 6.24 -22.89
N LEU A 132 3.69 6.35 -21.78
CA LEU A 132 4.24 6.74 -20.48
C LEU A 132 3.61 5.93 -19.35
N PRO A 133 4.42 5.30 -18.47
CA PRO A 133 3.90 4.62 -17.31
C PRO A 133 3.48 5.62 -16.23
N LYS A 134 2.70 5.17 -15.25
CA LYS A 134 2.45 5.97 -14.05
C LYS A 134 3.77 6.25 -13.32
N LYS A 135 3.91 7.47 -12.79
CA LYS A 135 5.11 7.90 -12.07
C LYS A 135 5.43 6.98 -10.89
N GLU A 136 4.40 6.48 -10.22
CA GLU A 136 4.53 5.55 -9.09
C GLU A 136 5.15 4.21 -9.53
N HIS A 137 4.74 3.69 -10.70
CA HIS A 137 5.24 2.42 -11.22
C HIS A 137 6.69 2.56 -11.73
N ARG A 138 7.00 3.68 -12.38
CA ARG A 138 8.39 4.01 -12.74
C ARG A 138 9.29 4.11 -11.51
N ALA A 139 8.85 4.83 -10.46
CA ALA A 139 9.62 4.95 -9.23
C ALA A 139 9.82 3.59 -8.54
N GLN A 140 8.78 2.77 -8.47
CA GLN A 140 8.84 1.42 -7.91
C GLN A 140 9.88 0.56 -8.66
N LEU A 141 9.78 0.45 -9.99
CA LEU A 141 10.68 -0.41 -10.76
C LEU A 141 12.12 0.12 -10.75
N THR A 142 12.34 1.43 -10.90
CA THR A 142 13.68 2.03 -10.79
C THR A 142 14.30 1.77 -9.41
N PHE A 143 13.51 1.81 -8.34
CA PHE A 143 14.03 1.51 -7.00
C PHE A 143 14.43 0.04 -6.87
N TYR A 144 13.66 -0.89 -7.41
CA TYR A 144 14.08 -2.30 -7.45
C TYR A 144 15.33 -2.53 -8.29
N MET A 145 15.48 -1.86 -9.43
CA MET A 145 16.70 -1.88 -10.25
C MET A 145 17.92 -1.34 -9.48
N HIS A 146 17.72 -0.31 -8.65
CA HIS A 146 18.74 0.23 -7.75
C HIS A 146 19.18 -0.81 -6.71
N LEU A 147 18.21 -1.47 -6.06
CA LEU A 147 18.46 -2.43 -4.97
C LEU A 147 19.07 -3.75 -5.45
N THR A 148 18.69 -4.22 -6.64
CA THR A 148 19.14 -5.51 -7.20
C THR A 148 20.40 -5.39 -8.06
N GLY A 149 20.68 -4.21 -8.60
CA GLY A 149 21.74 -3.98 -9.58
C GLY A 149 21.35 -4.33 -11.02
N ILE A 150 20.17 -4.90 -11.28
CA ILE A 150 19.67 -5.20 -12.62
C ILE A 150 19.38 -3.89 -13.36
N LYS A 151 19.92 -3.75 -14.57
CA LYS A 151 19.97 -2.46 -15.29
C LYS A 151 18.85 -2.23 -16.28
N LYS A 152 18.04 -3.24 -16.56
CA LYS A 152 16.86 -3.14 -17.43
C LYS A 152 15.60 -3.58 -16.70
N GLY A 153 14.49 -2.94 -17.03
CA GLY A 153 13.19 -3.28 -16.47
C GLY A 153 12.07 -3.09 -17.49
N ILE A 154 10.97 -3.82 -17.31
CA ILE A 154 9.76 -3.71 -18.11
C ILE A 154 8.59 -3.47 -17.17
N ILE A 155 7.83 -2.41 -17.40
CA ILE A 155 6.49 -2.26 -16.81
C ILE A 155 5.53 -2.91 -17.79
N PHE A 156 4.94 -4.03 -17.40
CA PHE A 156 4.01 -4.78 -18.24
C PHE A 156 2.59 -4.61 -17.70
N VAL A 157 1.71 -4.03 -18.51
CA VAL A 157 0.34 -3.67 -18.12
C VAL A 157 -0.67 -4.47 -18.92
N GLU A 158 -1.62 -5.11 -18.25
CA GLU A 158 -2.81 -5.69 -18.85
C GLU A 158 -4.06 -4.82 -18.57
N ASN A 159 -4.87 -4.62 -19.60
CA ASN A 159 -6.18 -4.00 -19.47
C ASN A 159 -7.18 -5.00 -18.85
N LYS A 160 -7.80 -4.61 -17.73
CA LYS A 160 -8.81 -5.43 -17.02
C LYS A 160 -10.07 -5.66 -17.83
N ASP A 161 -10.41 -4.73 -18.72
CA ASP A 161 -11.69 -4.74 -19.42
C ASP A 161 -11.59 -5.42 -20.81
N THR A 162 -10.40 -5.45 -21.43
CA THR A 162 -10.19 -5.94 -22.81
C THR A 162 -9.10 -7.00 -22.96
N GLN A 163 -8.28 -7.21 -21.93
CA GLN A 163 -7.10 -8.11 -21.94
C GLN A 163 -6.01 -7.69 -22.94
N GLU A 164 -6.09 -6.47 -23.48
CA GLU A 164 -4.99 -5.85 -24.22
C GLU A 164 -3.78 -5.64 -23.31
N VAL A 165 -2.59 -5.74 -23.88
CA VAL A 165 -1.33 -5.58 -23.16
C VAL A 165 -0.55 -4.39 -23.70
N TRP A 166 0.19 -3.74 -22.81
CA TRP A 166 1.12 -2.67 -23.14
C TRP A 166 2.35 -2.77 -22.26
N GLU A 167 3.52 -2.58 -22.84
CA GLU A 167 4.78 -2.64 -22.13
C GLU A 167 5.57 -1.33 -22.27
N TYR A 168 6.39 -1.06 -21.27
CA TYR A 168 7.30 0.07 -21.26
C TYR A 168 8.66 -0.35 -20.70
N GLU A 169 9.66 -0.35 -21.58
CA GLU A 169 11.05 -0.64 -21.21
C GLU A 169 11.69 0.55 -20.49
N LEU A 170 12.42 0.26 -19.43
CA LEU A 170 13.17 1.20 -18.61
C LEU A 170 14.63 0.79 -18.55
N GLU A 171 15.51 1.75 -18.81
CA GLU A 171 16.92 1.64 -18.45
C GLU A 171 17.14 2.25 -17.05
N TYR A 172 18.09 1.67 -16.31
CA TYR A 172 18.42 2.13 -14.97
C TYR A 172 18.96 3.56 -14.98
N ASP A 173 18.23 4.45 -14.31
CA ASP A 173 18.67 5.81 -14.02
C ASP A 173 19.35 5.85 -12.63
N PRO A 174 20.69 5.97 -12.56
CA PRO A 174 21.39 6.00 -11.28
C PRO A 174 21.07 7.22 -10.42
N ALA A 175 20.77 8.37 -11.04
CA ALA A 175 20.43 9.58 -10.30
C ALA A 175 19.07 9.43 -9.63
N LEU A 176 18.07 8.93 -10.37
CA LEU A 176 16.75 8.64 -9.81
C LEU A 176 16.82 7.52 -8.75
N GLY A 177 17.58 6.45 -9.00
CA GLY A 177 17.80 5.39 -8.02
C GLY A 177 18.34 5.93 -6.69
N GLN A 178 19.38 6.77 -6.74
CA GLN A 178 19.95 7.37 -5.53
C GLN A 178 18.97 8.35 -4.85
N GLN A 179 18.19 9.12 -5.62
CA GLN A 179 17.15 9.99 -5.05
C GLN A 179 16.09 9.20 -4.29
N LEU A 180 15.66 8.05 -4.82
CA LEU A 180 14.69 7.17 -4.18
C LEU A 180 15.27 6.50 -2.93
N MET A 181 16.55 6.12 -2.94
CA MET A 181 17.24 5.61 -1.77
C MET A 181 17.35 6.66 -0.65
N ASN A 182 17.74 7.90 -1.00
CA ASN A 182 17.78 9.01 -0.05
C ASN A 182 16.38 9.32 0.51
N LYS A 183 15.34 9.26 -0.34
CA LYS A 183 13.95 9.37 0.10
C LYS A 183 13.61 8.26 1.09
N ALA A 184 13.94 7.01 0.80
CA ALA A 184 13.66 5.87 1.66
C ALA A 184 14.28 6.06 3.05
N HIS A 185 15.58 6.37 3.13
CA HIS A 185 16.27 6.63 4.39
C HIS A 185 15.63 7.75 5.21
N ARG A 186 15.33 8.89 4.56
CA ARG A 186 14.67 10.01 5.23
C ARG A 186 13.33 9.59 5.83
N LEU A 187 12.49 8.85 5.08
CA LEU A 187 11.18 8.43 5.58
C LEU A 187 11.28 7.38 6.69
N ILE A 188 12.27 6.48 6.63
CA ILE A 188 12.57 5.51 7.69
C ILE A 188 12.97 6.25 8.98
N GLU A 189 13.87 7.23 8.89
CA GLU A 189 14.27 8.06 10.03
C GLU A 189 13.08 8.79 10.65
N MET A 190 12.21 9.39 9.83
CA MET A 190 10.99 10.05 10.31
C MET A 190 10.04 9.07 11.01
N ALA A 191 9.89 7.84 10.50
CA ALA A 191 9.10 6.80 11.14
C ALA A 191 9.69 6.35 12.48
N GLN A 192 11.01 6.22 12.59
CA GLN A 192 11.69 5.92 13.86
C GLN A 192 11.43 7.01 14.91
N GLN A 193 11.39 8.27 14.48
CA GLN A 193 11.05 9.42 15.33
C GLN A 193 9.53 9.58 15.55
N ARG A 194 8.71 8.75 14.90
CA ARG A 194 7.24 8.85 14.84
C ARG A 194 6.75 10.25 14.43
N ARG A 195 7.48 10.91 13.53
CA ARG A 195 7.16 12.25 13.00
C ARG A 195 6.78 12.17 11.53
N LEU A 196 6.05 13.15 11.04
CA LEU A 196 5.59 13.19 9.65
C LEU A 196 6.26 14.31 8.86
N PRO A 197 6.58 14.07 7.58
CA PRO A 197 6.97 15.15 6.68
C PRO A 197 5.79 16.11 6.46
N ALA A 198 6.10 17.32 6.03
CA ALA A 198 5.09 18.27 5.59
C ALA A 198 4.24 17.66 4.46
N ILE A 199 2.97 18.07 4.38
CA ILE A 199 2.10 17.68 3.27
C ILE A 199 2.70 18.23 1.98
N GLU A 200 2.93 17.34 1.01
CA GLU A 200 3.43 17.71 -0.32
C GLU A 200 2.51 18.74 -1.00
N LYS A 201 3.11 19.67 -1.76
CA LYS A 201 2.35 20.68 -2.50
C LYS A 201 1.34 20.00 -3.45
N GLY A 202 0.08 20.44 -3.39
CA GLY A 202 -1.01 19.91 -4.22
C GLY A 202 -1.78 18.73 -3.60
N TYR A 203 -1.35 18.20 -2.47
CA TYR A 203 -2.11 17.19 -1.70
C TYR A 203 -3.15 17.88 -0.81
N THR A 204 -4.19 18.42 -1.46
CA THR A 204 -5.31 19.06 -0.78
C THR A 204 -6.37 18.03 -0.36
N PRO A 205 -7.30 18.38 0.56
CA PRO A 205 -8.43 17.51 0.91
C PRO A 205 -9.36 17.17 -0.27
N SER A 206 -9.27 17.86 -1.41
CA SER A 206 -10.05 17.54 -2.61
C SER A 206 -9.26 16.75 -3.66
N ASN A 207 -7.94 16.59 -3.48
CA ASN A 207 -7.11 15.80 -4.36
C ASN A 207 -7.55 14.33 -4.30
N TYR A 208 -7.70 13.68 -5.47
CA TYR A 208 -8.16 12.29 -5.54
C TYR A 208 -7.27 11.31 -4.75
N LYS A 209 -5.95 11.55 -4.70
CA LYS A 209 -5.01 10.73 -3.92
C LYS A 209 -5.27 10.86 -2.42
N CYS A 210 -5.62 12.05 -1.95
CA CYS A 210 -5.98 12.28 -0.55
C CYS A 210 -7.38 11.73 -0.25
N ALA A 211 -8.34 11.93 -1.15
CA ALA A 211 -9.71 11.44 -0.99
C ALA A 211 -9.79 9.91 -0.85
N GLN A 212 -8.94 9.19 -1.57
CA GLN A 212 -8.85 7.72 -1.52
C GLN A 212 -7.80 7.21 -0.53
N CYS A 213 -7.12 8.08 0.22
CA CYS A 213 -6.10 7.67 1.19
C CYS A 213 -6.77 7.19 2.49
N PRO A 214 -6.43 6.02 3.04
CA PRO A 214 -6.99 5.53 4.31
C PRO A 214 -6.57 6.38 5.52
N TYR A 215 -5.62 7.30 5.35
CA TYR A 215 -5.10 8.19 6.39
C TYR A 215 -5.60 9.64 6.26
N ASN A 216 -6.62 9.87 5.43
CA ASN A 216 -7.15 11.21 5.16
C ASN A 216 -7.65 11.93 6.43
N ILE A 217 -8.17 11.19 7.41
CA ILE A 217 -8.63 11.69 8.71
C ILE A 217 -7.50 12.34 9.51
N TYR A 218 -6.25 11.91 9.33
CA TYR A 218 -5.09 12.46 10.03
C TYR A 218 -4.50 13.66 9.30
N CYS A 219 -4.34 13.57 7.98
CA CYS A 219 -3.74 14.62 7.18
C CYS A 219 -4.62 15.88 7.08
N HIS A 220 -5.94 15.69 7.07
CA HIS A 220 -6.91 16.73 6.76
C HIS A 220 -8.01 16.82 7.82
N ALA A 221 -7.66 16.54 9.08
CA ALA A 221 -8.54 16.71 10.22
C ALA A 221 -9.12 18.14 10.24
N GLY A 222 -10.45 18.24 10.41
CA GLY A 222 -11.16 19.52 10.41
C GLY A 222 -11.46 20.11 9.03
N ALA A 223 -11.03 19.49 7.93
CA ALA A 223 -11.43 19.93 6.59
C ALA A 223 -12.95 19.78 6.41
N THR A 224 -13.60 20.79 5.82
CA THR A 224 -15.03 20.81 5.56
C THR A 224 -15.35 20.72 4.07
N ARG A 225 -16.59 20.32 3.76
CA ARG A 225 -17.19 20.40 2.42
C ARG A 225 -17.93 21.73 2.27
N GLN A 226 -18.40 22.02 1.06
CA GLN A 226 -19.13 23.26 0.77
C GLN A 226 -20.43 23.41 1.57
N ASP A 227 -21.03 22.30 1.97
CA ASP A 227 -22.24 22.22 2.81
C ASP A 227 -21.95 22.36 4.32
N GLY A 228 -20.68 22.60 4.70
CA GLY A 228 -20.25 22.72 6.10
C GLY A 228 -20.00 21.37 6.80
N ALA A 229 -20.29 20.23 6.17
CA ALA A 229 -20.03 18.93 6.77
C ALA A 229 -18.52 18.64 6.86
N VAL A 230 -18.12 17.90 7.89
CA VAL A 230 -16.74 17.38 8.01
C VAL A 230 -16.46 16.46 6.82
N ARG A 231 -15.38 16.75 6.09
CA ARG A 231 -15.02 16.02 4.87
C ARG A 231 -14.59 14.59 5.14
N TYR A 232 -13.83 14.38 6.21
CA TYR A 232 -13.31 13.08 6.61
C TYR A 232 -13.67 12.82 8.08
N PRO A 233 -14.89 12.32 8.36
CA PRO A 233 -15.26 11.95 9.72
C PRO A 233 -14.41 10.76 10.20
N ILE A 234 -14.19 10.67 11.51
CA ILE A 234 -13.51 9.51 12.11
C ILE A 234 -14.42 8.28 11.92
N PRO A 235 -13.95 7.21 11.24
CA PRO A 235 -14.80 6.08 10.86
C PRO A 235 -14.87 5.00 11.94
N PHE A 236 -14.76 5.40 13.21
CA PHE A 236 -14.76 4.51 14.36
C PHE A 236 -15.91 4.86 15.29
N ASN A 237 -16.37 3.89 16.09
CA ASN A 237 -17.46 4.06 17.03
C ASN A 237 -17.09 5.13 18.05
N MET A 238 -17.91 6.19 18.13
CA MET A 238 -17.71 7.27 19.10
C MET A 238 -17.71 6.69 20.52
N GLY A 239 -16.66 6.96 21.29
CA GLY A 239 -16.48 6.44 22.65
C GLY A 239 -15.69 5.13 22.76
N SER A 240 -15.33 4.50 21.64
CA SER A 240 -14.39 3.36 21.62
C SER A 240 -12.95 3.80 21.92
N GLU A 241 -12.09 2.85 22.30
CA GLU A 241 -10.67 3.09 22.57
C GLU A 241 -9.97 3.67 21.32
N ILE A 242 -10.24 3.07 20.15
CA ILE A 242 -9.60 3.50 18.90
C ILE A 242 -10.03 4.91 18.48
N TYR A 243 -11.25 5.33 18.81
CA TYR A 243 -11.71 6.70 18.55
C TYR A 243 -10.88 7.71 19.34
N GLN A 244 -10.59 7.42 20.61
CA GLN A 244 -9.72 8.26 21.44
C GLN A 244 -8.26 8.23 20.96
N ASP A 245 -7.77 7.07 20.51
CA ASP A 245 -6.45 6.93 19.88
C ASP A 245 -6.30 7.86 18.67
N VAL A 246 -7.31 7.88 17.78
CA VAL A 246 -7.32 8.78 16.62
C VAL A 246 -7.26 10.25 17.04
N LEU A 247 -8.05 10.68 18.03
CA LEU A 247 -8.03 12.06 18.52
C LEU A 247 -6.65 12.45 19.06
N ARG A 248 -6.00 11.56 19.82
CA ARG A 248 -4.64 11.78 20.35
C ARG A 248 -3.61 11.91 19.22
N ILE A 249 -3.71 11.07 18.18
CA ILE A 249 -2.84 11.16 17.00
C ILE A 249 -3.05 12.49 16.26
N ILE A 250 -4.30 12.89 16.04
CA ILE A 250 -4.62 14.17 15.39
C ILE A 250 -4.02 15.34 16.18
N ALA A 251 -4.19 15.35 17.50
CA ALA A 251 -3.62 16.38 18.36
C ALA A 251 -2.09 16.45 18.28
N ALA A 252 -1.40 15.29 18.35
CA ALA A 252 0.05 15.23 18.21
C ALA A 252 0.52 15.77 16.84
N ILE A 253 -0.18 15.41 15.76
CA ILE A 253 0.13 15.92 14.41
C ILE A 253 -0.02 17.45 14.33
N GLN A 254 -1.06 18.02 14.93
CA GLN A 254 -1.31 19.46 14.92
C GLN A 254 -0.30 20.23 15.78
N GLN A 255 0.21 19.62 16.85
CA GLN A 255 1.20 20.19 17.75
C GLN A 255 2.65 20.00 17.25
N GLY A 256 2.85 19.11 16.26
CA GLY A 256 4.18 18.77 15.76
C GLY A 256 4.95 17.79 16.65
N ASP A 257 4.23 17.11 17.55
CA ASP A 257 4.78 16.15 18.49
C ASP A 257 4.97 14.77 17.85
N PRO A 258 5.85 13.92 18.42
CA PRO A 258 5.89 12.51 18.06
C PRO A 258 4.51 11.85 18.20
N ILE A 259 4.09 11.14 17.17
CA ILE A 259 2.80 10.46 17.13
C ILE A 259 2.79 9.34 18.18
N PRO A 260 1.77 9.25 19.05
CA PRO A 260 1.72 8.18 20.04
C PRO A 260 1.67 6.80 19.38
N ASP A 261 2.32 5.81 19.99
CA ASP A 261 2.21 4.41 19.59
C ASP A 261 1.02 3.78 20.28
N VAL A 262 -0.04 3.52 19.52
CA VAL A 262 -1.34 3.08 20.04
C VAL A 262 -1.66 1.65 19.66
N LEU A 263 -0.87 1.02 18.79
CA LEU A 263 -1.00 -0.38 18.39
C LEU A 263 0.31 -1.10 18.72
N GLU A 264 0.25 -2.36 19.10
CA GLU A 264 1.43 -3.12 19.53
C GLU A 264 2.01 -3.98 18.40
N GLY A 265 1.15 -4.60 17.60
CA GLY A 265 1.55 -5.58 16.60
C GLY A 265 2.33 -4.98 15.44
N SER A 266 2.83 -5.86 14.57
CA SER A 266 3.85 -5.51 13.58
C SER A 266 3.45 -5.82 12.14
N THR A 267 2.32 -6.53 11.98
CA THR A 267 1.82 -7.01 10.69
C THR A 267 0.53 -6.29 10.27
N ASN A 268 0.17 -6.41 9.00
CA ASN A 268 -1.13 -5.95 8.51
C ASN A 268 -2.32 -6.66 9.20
N GLY A 269 -2.19 -7.93 9.57
CA GLY A 269 -3.23 -8.66 10.30
C GLY A 269 -3.34 -8.20 11.76
N ASP A 270 -2.22 -7.91 12.43
CA ASP A 270 -2.23 -7.29 13.76
C ASP A 270 -3.01 -5.98 13.77
N LEU A 271 -2.71 -5.10 12.80
CA LEU A 271 -3.39 -3.83 12.63
C LEU A 271 -4.92 -4.02 12.56
N VAL A 272 -5.38 -4.95 11.74
CA VAL A 272 -6.82 -5.22 11.58
C VAL A 272 -7.41 -5.78 12.88
N ARG A 273 -6.76 -6.75 13.52
CA ARG A 273 -7.25 -7.35 14.77
C ARG A 273 -7.36 -6.32 15.90
N GLU A 274 -6.32 -5.53 16.11
CA GLU A 274 -6.29 -4.54 17.18
C GLU A 274 -7.27 -3.39 16.92
N VAL A 275 -7.33 -2.86 15.69
CA VAL A 275 -8.31 -1.83 15.34
C VAL A 275 -9.73 -2.34 15.53
N THR A 276 -10.05 -3.55 15.07
CA THR A 276 -11.38 -4.14 15.27
C THR A 276 -11.71 -4.29 16.75
N ARG A 277 -10.81 -4.87 17.55
CA ARG A 277 -10.99 -5.03 19.00
C ARG A 277 -11.20 -3.69 19.70
N LYS A 278 -10.36 -2.70 19.41
CA LYS A 278 -10.41 -1.36 20.03
C LYS A 278 -11.58 -0.50 19.55
N ASN A 279 -12.24 -0.87 18.46
CA ASN A 279 -13.42 -0.19 17.94
C ASN A 279 -14.72 -0.66 18.61
N GLU A 280 -14.69 -1.75 19.39
CA GLU A 280 -15.82 -2.18 20.19
C GLU A 280 -16.14 -1.15 21.28
N LEU A 281 -17.43 -0.89 21.52
CA LEU A 281 -17.84 -0.03 22.61
C LEU A 281 -17.65 -0.77 23.94
N VAL A 282 -16.98 -0.15 24.89
CA VAL A 282 -16.86 -0.68 26.25
C VAL A 282 -18.26 -0.79 26.85
N THR A 283 -18.82 -1.99 26.88
CA THR A 283 -20.13 -2.21 27.50
C THR A 283 -19.92 -2.21 29.01
N GLN A 284 -20.27 -1.12 29.69
CA GLN A 284 -20.15 -0.99 31.15
C GLN A 284 -21.06 -1.95 31.97
N TYR A 285 -21.63 -3.00 31.36
CA TYR A 285 -22.64 -3.85 31.99
C TYR A 285 -22.15 -5.22 32.47
N THR A 286 -20.93 -5.65 32.17
CA THR A 286 -20.46 -7.02 32.52
C THR A 286 -19.73 -7.13 33.86
N GLN A 287 -19.47 -6.03 34.58
CA GLN A 287 -18.81 -6.08 35.90
C GLN A 287 -19.77 -5.98 37.10
N ARG A 288 -21.07 -5.73 36.89
CA ARG A 288 -22.03 -5.56 38.01
C ARG A 288 -22.85 -6.80 38.36
N TRP A 289 -22.98 -7.78 37.46
CA TRP A 289 -23.80 -8.98 37.70
C TRP A 289 -23.09 -10.13 38.43
N ASN A 290 -21.77 -10.05 38.64
CA ASN A 290 -21.00 -11.08 39.35
C ASN A 290 -20.71 -10.73 40.83
N MET A 291 -21.22 -9.61 41.36
CA MET A 291 -21.10 -9.25 42.78
C MET A 291 -22.45 -9.24 43.54
N GLU A 292 -23.57 -9.48 42.87
CA GLU A 292 -24.90 -9.55 43.52
C GLU A 292 -25.45 -10.99 43.62
N CYS A 293 -24.67 -11.99 43.19
CA CYS A 293 -24.97 -13.43 43.37
C CYS A 293 -23.83 -14.15 44.10
N SER A 294 -23.34 -13.57 45.20
CA SER A 294 -22.39 -14.20 46.15
C SER A 294 -22.96 -14.16 47.55
#